data_AF-A0A397QSQ1-F1
#
_entry.id   AF-A0A397QSQ1-F1
#
_cell.length_a   1.000
_cell.length_b   1.000
_cell.length_c   1.000
_cell.angle_alpha   90.00
_cell.angle_beta   90.00
_cell.angle_gamma   90.00
#
_symmetry.space_group_name_H-M   'P 1'
#
loop_
_entity.id
_entity.type
_entity.pdbx_description
1 polymer ?
#
loop_
_entity_poly.entity_id
_entity_poly.type
_entity_poly.pdbx_seq_one_letter_code
_entity_poly.pdbx_strand_id
1 'polypeptide(L)'
;MKKFNIISLVVSFTALIVSIVLFVIVIVKTNNTNNTEKEDIQYVLYLGTNDKDTNLPVFTKDKAKEELQKILINHFGGYTISEANGGWVDGETLYQEYTLVIYLSDTTLEDIHLACNDMITVFNQSSVLIQSNKTTTEFYSGN
;
A
#
# COMPACT_ATOMS: atom_id res chain seq x y z
N MET A 1 52.56 -35.77 -30.20
CA MET A 1 51.11 -35.85 -30.56
C MET A 1 50.17 -36.06 -29.36
N LYS A 2 50.38 -37.01 -28.45
CA LYS A 2 49.43 -37.25 -27.31
C LYS A 2 49.19 -36.06 -26.37
N LYS A 3 50.21 -35.25 -26.05
CA LYS A 3 50.07 -34.08 -25.15
C LYS A 3 49.21 -32.95 -25.74
N PHE A 4 49.23 -32.77 -27.06
CA PHE A 4 48.45 -31.74 -27.75
C PHE A 4 46.95 -32.07 -27.72
N ASN A 5 46.59 -33.34 -27.85
CA ASN A 5 45.19 -33.80 -27.75
C ASN A 5 44.63 -33.64 -26.33
N ILE A 6 45.45 -33.81 -25.30
CA ILE A 6 45.04 -33.60 -23.90
C ILE A 6 44.80 -32.11 -23.62
N ILE A 7 45.69 -31.23 -24.08
CA ILE A 7 45.53 -29.77 -23.90
C ILE A 7 44.27 -29.29 -24.63
N SER A 8 44.06 -29.72 -25.87
CA SER A 8 42.85 -29.37 -26.63
C SER A 8 41.57 -29.84 -25.95
N LEU A 9 41.56 -31.04 -25.35
CA LEU A 9 40.40 -31.57 -24.63
C LEU A 9 40.08 -30.73 -23.38
N VAL A 10 41.09 -30.34 -22.61
CA VAL A 10 40.93 -29.52 -21.40
C VAL A 10 40.42 -28.12 -21.75
N VAL A 11 40.92 -27.51 -22.83
CA VAL A 11 40.45 -26.19 -23.29
C VAL A 11 38.99 -26.25 -23.75
N SER A 12 38.59 -27.31 -24.48
CA SER A 12 37.19 -27.47 -24.89
C SER A 12 36.24 -27.70 -23.70
N PHE A 13 36.67 -28.46 -22.69
CA PHE A 13 35.86 -28.73 -21.51
C PHE A 13 35.68 -27.48 -20.64
N THR A 14 36.74 -26.67 -20.48
CA THR A 14 36.66 -25.40 -19.76
C THR A 14 35.78 -24.38 -20.49
N ALA A 15 35.86 -24.28 -21.82
CA ALA A 15 34.99 -23.43 -22.62
C ALA A 15 33.51 -23.83 -22.49
N LEU A 16 33.20 -25.13 -22.44
CA LEU A 16 31.85 -25.64 -22.25
C LEU A 16 31.28 -25.23 -20.89
N ILE A 17 32.06 -25.36 -19.81
CA ILE A 17 31.64 -24.98 -18.45
C ILE A 17 31.36 -23.47 -18.39
N VAL A 18 32.23 -22.64 -18.96
CA VAL A 18 32.03 -21.18 -18.98
C VAL A 18 30.76 -20.81 -19.75
N SER A 19 30.50 -21.45 -20.89
CA SER A 19 29.27 -21.24 -21.67
C SER A 19 28.01 -21.57 -20.88
N ILE A 20 28.02 -22.70 -20.15
CA ILE A 20 26.88 -23.11 -19.30
C ILE A 20 26.66 -22.09 -18.17
N VAL A 21 27.72 -21.64 -17.51
CA VAL A 21 27.62 -20.65 -16.43
C VAL A 21 27.05 -19.32 -16.95
N LEU A 22 27.53 -18.85 -18.10
CA LEU A 22 27.02 -17.62 -18.72
C LEU A 22 25.54 -17.77 -19.11
N PHE A 23 25.15 -18.92 -19.66
CA PHE A 23 23.76 -19.20 -20.02
C PHE A 23 22.83 -19.21 -18.80
N VAL A 24 23.27 -19.80 -17.68
CA VAL A 24 22.51 -19.79 -16.42
C VAL A 24 22.37 -18.36 -15.88
N ILE A 25 23.43 -17.55 -15.92
CA ILE A 25 23.37 -16.14 -15.48
C ILE A 25 22.38 -15.33 -16.33
N VAL A 26 22.36 -15.56 -17.65
CA VAL A 26 21.41 -14.90 -18.56
C VAL A 26 19.96 -15.31 -18.25
N ILE A 27 19.69 -16.61 -18.05
CA ILE A 27 18.34 -17.09 -17.69
C ILE A 27 17.87 -16.49 -16.37
N VAL A 28 18.72 -16.46 -15.34
CA VAL A 28 18.38 -15.89 -14.03
C VAL A 28 18.05 -14.41 -14.15
N LYS A 29 18.83 -13.65 -14.95
CA LYS A 29 18.59 -12.22 -15.17
C LYS A 29 17.29 -11.97 -15.94
N THR A 30 17.01 -12.75 -16.98
CA THR A 30 15.78 -12.64 -17.78
C THR A 30 14.53 -12.99 -16.95
N ASN A 31 14.59 -14.03 -16.11
CA ASN A 31 13.46 -14.42 -15.25
C ASN A 31 13.19 -13.44 -14.10
N ASN A 32 14.20 -12.67 -13.67
CA ASN A 32 14.00 -11.57 -12.72
C ASN A 32 13.45 -10.30 -13.37
N THR A 33 13.26 -10.30 -14.70
CA THR A 33 12.58 -9.24 -15.45
C THR A 33 11.15 -9.65 -15.80
N ASN A 34 10.51 -10.45 -14.94
CA ASN A 34 9.06 -10.51 -14.94
C ASN A 34 8.58 -9.11 -14.54
N ASN A 35 7.98 -8.38 -15.50
CA ASN A 35 7.16 -7.22 -15.24
C ASN A 35 6.12 -7.61 -14.18
N THR A 36 6.43 -7.39 -12.91
CA THR A 36 5.40 -7.19 -11.91
C THR A 36 4.75 -5.89 -12.32
N GLU A 37 3.70 -5.97 -13.14
CA GLU A 37 2.72 -4.89 -13.22
C GLU A 37 2.41 -4.51 -11.78
N LYS A 38 2.81 -3.31 -11.39
CA LYS A 38 2.56 -2.79 -10.04
C LYS A 38 1.04 -2.80 -9.91
N GLU A 39 0.52 -3.68 -9.06
CA GLU A 39 -0.91 -3.79 -8.87
C GLU A 39 -1.45 -2.43 -8.41
N ASP A 40 -2.47 -1.92 -9.09
CA ASP A 40 -3.15 -0.69 -8.69
C ASP A 40 -3.96 -0.99 -7.43
N ILE A 41 -3.49 -0.49 -6.29
CA ILE A 41 -4.18 -0.63 -5.01
C ILE A 41 -4.91 0.66 -4.69
N GLN A 42 -6.23 0.54 -4.47
CA GLN A 42 -7.00 1.57 -3.78
C GLN A 42 -7.08 1.23 -2.30
N TYR A 43 -6.74 2.21 -1.46
CA TYR A 43 -6.94 2.13 -0.02
C TYR A 43 -8.26 2.79 0.37
N VAL A 44 -9.05 2.09 1.17
CA VAL A 44 -10.27 2.62 1.79
C VAL A 44 -10.08 2.62 3.30
N LEU A 45 -10.09 3.81 3.89
CA LEU A 45 -9.91 3.99 5.33
C LEU A 45 -11.25 4.32 5.97
N TYR A 46 -11.49 3.80 7.17
CA TYR A 46 -12.66 4.12 7.98
C TYR A 46 -12.19 4.70 9.30
N LEU A 47 -12.46 6.00 9.48
CA LEU A 47 -12.10 6.76 10.67
C LEU A 47 -13.35 7.02 11.51
N GLY A 48 -13.41 6.37 12.66
CA GLY A 48 -14.33 6.73 13.73
C GLY A 48 -13.98 8.10 14.32
N THR A 49 -14.96 8.78 14.91
CA THR A 49 -14.77 10.13 15.48
C THR A 49 -15.06 10.19 16.97
N ASN A 50 -15.50 9.08 17.56
CA ASN A 50 -15.66 8.98 19.00
C ASN A 50 -14.31 8.71 19.67
N ASP A 51 -13.97 9.55 20.63
CA ASP A 51 -12.79 9.43 21.47
C ASP A 51 -12.68 8.04 22.12
N LYS A 52 -11.51 7.40 22.03
CA LYS A 52 -11.32 6.02 22.53
C LYS A 52 -11.52 5.87 24.04
N ASP A 53 -11.39 6.95 24.82
CA ASP A 53 -11.44 6.92 26.28
C ASP A 53 -12.83 7.27 26.81
N THR A 54 -13.58 8.11 26.09
CA THR A 54 -14.91 8.61 26.51
C THR A 54 -16.08 8.09 25.68
N ASN A 55 -15.82 7.51 24.51
CA ASN A 55 -16.82 7.10 23.51
C ASN A 55 -17.74 8.25 23.04
N LEU A 56 -17.31 9.50 23.18
CA LEU A 56 -18.03 10.69 22.71
C LEU A 56 -17.30 11.32 21.52
N PRO A 57 -18.01 12.01 20.60
CA PRO A 57 -17.37 12.68 19.48
C PRO A 57 -16.30 13.66 19.95
N VAL A 58 -15.07 13.52 19.43
CA VAL A 58 -13.98 14.49 19.69
C VAL A 58 -14.31 15.87 19.11
N PHE A 59 -15.00 15.87 17.97
CA PHE A 59 -15.38 17.07 17.23
C PHE A 59 -16.86 17.01 16.80
N THR A 60 -17.41 18.16 16.42
CA THR A 60 -18.62 18.18 15.59
C THR A 60 -18.32 17.59 14.21
N LYS A 61 -19.35 17.14 13.47
CA LYS A 61 -19.16 16.53 12.13
C LYS A 61 -18.37 17.43 11.17
N ASP A 62 -18.74 18.72 11.09
CA ASP A 62 -18.07 19.68 10.23
C ASP A 62 -16.61 19.88 10.64
N LYS A 63 -16.33 19.93 11.94
CA LYS A 63 -14.98 20.11 12.45
C LYS A 63 -14.12 18.87 12.27
N ALA A 64 -14.68 17.67 12.48
CA ALA A 64 -14.02 16.41 12.19
C ALA A 64 -13.58 16.35 10.71
N LYS A 65 -14.48 16.75 9.80
CA LYS A 65 -14.16 16.82 8.38
C LYS A 65 -13.04 17.82 8.10
N GLU A 66 -13.11 19.03 8.66
CA GLU A 66 -12.07 20.06 8.50
C GLU A 66 -10.69 19.57 8.97
N GLU A 67 -10.60 18.93 10.13
CA GLU A 67 -9.34 18.40 10.66
C GLU A 67 -8.81 17.25 9.81
N LEU A 68 -9.68 16.33 9.37
CA LEU A 68 -9.27 15.24 8.47
C LEU A 68 -8.74 15.80 7.13
N GLN A 69 -9.40 16.81 6.56
CA GLN A 69 -8.98 17.42 5.31
C GLN A 69 -7.57 18.04 5.39
N LYS A 70 -7.21 18.64 6.54
CA LYS A 70 -5.85 19.15 6.79
C LYS A 70 -4.82 18.04 6.78
N ILE A 71 -5.13 16.90 7.40
CA ILE A 71 -4.23 15.75 7.40
C ILE A 71 -4.06 15.25 5.96
N LEU A 72 -5.16 14.98 5.26
CA LEU A 72 -5.11 14.39 3.93
C LEU A 72 -4.44 15.29 2.88
N ILE A 73 -4.67 16.61 2.91
CA ILE A 73 -4.01 17.51 1.95
C ILE A 73 -2.50 17.57 2.17
N ASN A 74 -2.04 17.48 3.42
CA ASN A 74 -0.62 17.52 3.76
C ASN A 74 0.12 16.24 3.32
N HIS A 75 -0.54 15.08 3.39
CA HIS A 75 0.07 13.79 3.01
C HIS A 75 -0.05 13.48 1.51
N PHE A 76 -1.19 13.81 0.88
CA PHE A 76 -1.52 13.27 -0.44
C PHE A 76 -1.77 14.33 -1.52
N GLY A 77 -1.90 15.62 -1.17
CA GLY A 77 -2.23 16.69 -2.12
C GLY A 77 -3.63 16.62 -2.74
N GLY A 78 -4.39 15.56 -2.48
CA GLY A 78 -5.78 15.37 -2.90
C GLY A 78 -6.42 14.20 -2.15
N TYR A 79 -7.75 14.17 -2.11
CA TYR A 79 -8.51 13.12 -1.43
C TYR A 79 -9.96 13.06 -1.90
N THR A 80 -10.61 11.93 -1.66
CA THR A 80 -12.08 11.80 -1.69
C THR A 80 -12.55 11.28 -0.34
N ILE A 81 -13.58 11.91 0.23
CA ILE A 81 -14.18 11.53 1.51
C ILE A 81 -15.69 11.32 1.32
N SER A 82 -16.22 10.24 1.90
CA SER A 82 -17.65 10.02 2.11
C SER A 82 -17.97 10.05 3.59
N GLU A 83 -19.17 10.51 3.91
CA GLU A 83 -19.69 10.57 5.28
C GLU A 83 -20.57 9.34 5.55
N ALA A 84 -20.38 8.70 6.70
CA ALA A 84 -21.07 7.49 7.10
C ALA A 84 -21.45 7.51 8.58
N ASN A 85 -22.21 6.49 9.01
CA ASN A 85 -22.43 6.21 10.42
C ASN A 85 -21.86 4.83 10.73
N GLY A 86 -21.07 4.75 11.79
CA GLY A 86 -20.51 3.52 12.33
C GLY A 86 -21.24 3.09 13.59
N GLY A 87 -21.04 1.83 13.98
CA GLY A 87 -21.51 1.33 15.26
C GLY A 87 -20.86 0.00 15.62
N TRP A 88 -20.64 -0.19 16.92
CA TRP A 88 -20.07 -1.40 17.50
C TRP A 88 -20.68 -1.67 18.86
N VAL A 89 -20.52 -2.89 19.34
CA VAL A 89 -20.99 -3.32 20.65
C VAL A 89 -19.78 -3.56 21.53
N ASP A 90 -19.82 -3.02 22.74
CA ASP A 90 -18.90 -3.38 23.82
C ASP A 90 -19.72 -3.74 25.08
N GLY A 91 -19.58 -5.00 25.50
CA GLY A 91 -20.48 -5.63 26.46
C GLY A 91 -21.93 -5.63 25.97
N GLU A 92 -22.82 -5.00 26.73
CA GLU A 92 -24.25 -4.83 26.38
C GLU A 92 -24.55 -3.46 25.77
N THR A 93 -23.55 -2.59 25.64
CA THR A 93 -23.75 -1.21 25.17
C THR A 93 -23.50 -1.13 23.67
N LEU A 94 -24.50 -0.60 22.94
CA LEU A 94 -24.36 -0.23 21.53
C LEU A 94 -23.81 1.20 21.45
N TYR A 95 -22.66 1.35 20.80
CA TYR A 95 -22.09 2.63 20.44
C TYR A 95 -22.40 2.95 18.99
N GLN A 96 -22.68 4.22 18.73
CA GLN A 96 -22.87 4.76 17.39
C GLN A 96 -21.96 5.96 17.23
N GLU A 97 -21.43 6.13 16.03
CA GLU A 97 -20.56 7.26 15.75
C GLU A 97 -20.74 7.79 14.34
N TYR A 98 -20.29 9.02 14.16
CA TYR A 98 -20.01 9.56 12.85
C TYR A 98 -18.68 8.99 12.33
N THR A 99 -18.67 8.53 11.09
CA THR A 99 -17.50 7.91 10.47
C THR A 99 -17.17 8.62 9.17
N LEU A 100 -15.89 8.89 8.96
CA LEU A 100 -15.37 9.42 7.70
C LEU A 100 -14.71 8.27 6.92
N VAL A 101 -15.16 8.07 5.67
CA VAL A 101 -14.62 7.05 4.77
C VAL A 101 -13.72 7.74 3.75
N ILE A 102 -12.45 7.37 3.69
CA ILE A 102 -11.45 8.00 2.84
C ILE A 102 -11.05 7.04 1.72
N TYR A 103 -11.06 7.52 0.48
CA TYR A 103 -10.63 6.77 -0.70
C TYR A 103 -9.34 7.37 -1.23
N LEU A 104 -8.28 6.57 -1.27
CA LEU A 104 -6.96 6.97 -1.73
C LEU A 104 -6.46 5.98 -2.79
N SER A 105 -5.91 6.52 -3.86
CA SER A 105 -5.30 5.79 -4.97
C SER A 105 -3.99 6.50 -5.33
N ASP A 106 -3.12 5.84 -6.08
CA ASP A 106 -1.77 6.36 -6.40
C ASP A 106 -0.96 6.75 -5.15
N THR A 107 -0.99 5.89 -4.13
CA THR A 107 -0.26 6.07 -2.87
C THR A 107 0.31 4.74 -2.37
N THR A 108 1.15 4.78 -1.34
CA THR A 108 1.77 3.59 -0.75
C THR A 108 1.19 3.27 0.63
N LEU A 109 1.25 2.00 1.06
CA LEU A 109 0.84 1.63 2.42
C LEU A 109 1.66 2.36 3.51
N GLU A 110 2.91 2.71 3.22
CA GLU A 110 3.75 3.47 4.15
C GLU A 110 3.18 4.88 4.37
N ASP A 111 2.82 5.59 3.30
CA ASP A 111 2.19 6.91 3.39
C ASP A 111 0.81 6.83 4.07
N ILE A 112 0.05 5.77 3.80
CA ILE A 112 -1.21 5.49 4.51
C ILE A 112 -0.97 5.36 6.03
N HIS A 113 0.03 4.61 6.46
CA HIS A 113 0.34 4.47 7.88
C HIS A 113 0.79 5.78 8.53
N LEU A 114 1.56 6.61 7.82
CA LEU A 114 1.94 7.94 8.31
C LEU A 114 0.71 8.82 8.53
N ALA A 115 -0.21 8.87 7.57
CA ALA A 115 -1.46 9.60 7.73
C ALA A 115 -2.33 9.04 8.86
N CYS A 116 -2.40 7.71 9.02
CA CYS A 116 -3.13 7.08 10.11
C CYS A 116 -2.57 7.43 11.49
N ASN A 117 -1.25 7.60 11.65
CA ASN A 117 -0.65 8.04 12.92
C ASN A 117 -1.14 9.44 13.32
N ASP A 118 -1.23 10.34 12.34
CA ASP A 118 -1.77 11.69 12.57
C ASP A 118 -3.26 11.64 12.90
N MET A 119 -4.04 10.82 12.18
CA MET A 119 -5.47 10.62 12.46
C MET A 119 -5.68 10.07 13.88
N ILE A 120 -4.91 9.06 14.28
CA ILE A 120 -4.96 8.47 15.62
C ILE A 120 -4.69 9.55 16.69
N THR A 121 -3.70 10.39 16.44
CA THR A 121 -3.31 11.45 17.39
C THR A 121 -4.36 12.55 17.47
N VAL A 122 -4.84 13.06 16.33
CA VAL A 122 -5.78 14.18 16.26
C VAL A 122 -7.19 13.79 16.74
N PHE A 123 -7.63 12.57 16.45
CA PHE A 123 -8.97 12.07 16.80
C PHE A 123 -8.97 11.18 18.05
N ASN A 124 -7.85 11.09 18.78
CA ASN A 124 -7.66 10.20 19.94
C ASN A 124 -8.27 8.80 19.71
N GLN A 125 -7.92 8.17 18.58
CA GLN A 125 -8.45 6.86 18.18
C GLN A 125 -7.54 5.72 18.66
N SER A 126 -8.09 4.53 18.84
CA SER A 126 -7.30 3.33 19.06
C SER A 126 -6.72 2.76 17.76
N SER A 127 -7.43 2.96 16.64
CA SER A 127 -7.06 2.45 15.33
C SER A 127 -7.84 3.16 14.21
N VAL A 128 -7.36 2.97 12.98
CA VAL A 128 -8.10 3.30 11.75
C VAL A 128 -8.18 2.01 10.93
N LEU A 129 -9.37 1.62 10.49
CA LEU A 129 -9.51 0.43 9.64
C LEU A 129 -9.01 0.78 8.24
N ILE A 130 -8.09 -0.04 7.71
CA ILE A 130 -7.54 0.11 6.35
C ILE A 130 -7.94 -1.12 5.53
N GLN A 131 -8.61 -0.90 4.40
CA GLN A 131 -8.84 -1.91 3.38
C GLN A 131 -7.94 -1.63 2.17
N SER A 132 -7.38 -2.70 1.60
CA SER A 132 -6.57 -2.64 0.38
C SER A 132 -7.28 -3.40 -0.73
N ASN A 133 -7.74 -2.69 -1.75
CA ASN A 133 -8.50 -3.26 -2.86
C ASN A 133 -7.64 -3.23 -4.11
N LYS A 134 -7.44 -4.39 -4.74
CA LYS A 134 -6.87 -4.45 -6.09
C LYS A 134 -7.88 -3.88 -7.08
N THR A 135 -7.44 -2.95 -7.90
CA THR A 135 -8.28 -2.23 -8.85
C THR A 135 -7.60 -2.14 -10.21
N THR A 136 -8.29 -1.58 -11.19
CA THR A 136 -7.70 -1.12 -12.45
C THR A 136 -8.06 0.36 -12.56
N THR A 137 -7.06 1.23 -12.71
CA THR A 137 -7.28 2.67 -12.78
C THR A 137 -6.95 3.20 -14.17
N GLU A 138 -7.80 4.08 -14.72
CA GLU A 138 -7.55 4.80 -15.96
C GLU A 138 -7.87 6.28 -15.76
N PHE A 139 -6.92 7.16 -16.08
CA PHE A 139 -7.19 8.59 -16.20
C PHE A 139 -7.61 8.91 -17.63
N TYR A 140 -8.91 9.12 -17.83
CA TYR A 140 -9.42 9.58 -19.12
C TYR A 140 -9.23 11.09 -19.26
N SER A 141 -8.55 11.51 -20.33
CA SER A 141 -8.49 12.91 -20.75
C SER A 141 -9.08 13.02 -22.16
N GLY A 142 -10.11 13.84 -22.32
CA GLY A 142 -10.67 14.16 -23.63
C GLY A 142 -9.82 15.20 -24.34
N ASN A 143 -9.58 14.99 -25.64
CA ASN A 143 -9.06 16.03 -26.54
C ASN A 143 -10.19 16.96 -27.00
#